data_AF-A0A1L0DKE9-F1
#
_entry.id   AF-A0A1L0DKE9-F1
#
_cell.length_a   1.000
_cell.length_b   1.000
_cell.length_c   1.000
_cell.angle_alpha   90.00
_cell.angle_beta   90.00
_cell.angle_gamma   90.00
#
_symmetry.space_group_name_H-M   'P 1'
#
loop_
_entity.id
_entity.type
_entity.pdbx_description
1 polymer ?
#
loop_
_entity_poly.entity_id
_entity_poly.type
_entity_poly.pdbx_seq_one_letter_code
_entity_poly.pdbx_strand_id
1 'polypeptide(L)'
;MDTKRAVHLYNLALYNPLNAILSNHAVTIDNFAYENGINMPAGITHCSSCGIMHIPGLTSSSRITYTRKSKEKSKPSFRRRQYQVTCLVCHSKITRADLLNKKRAVDAPTARTDKKRKKKRSELASMLASKKEQDTKKPLSLFEFMQ
;
A
#
# COMPACT_ATOMS: atom_id res chain seq x y z
N MET A 1 4.57 -15.76 -29.20
CA MET A 1 3.20 -15.56 -29.73
C MET A 1 2.17 -15.33 -28.60
N ASP A 2 2.57 -14.93 -27.39
CA ASP A 2 1.87 -15.50 -26.22
C ASP A 2 1.04 -14.51 -25.40
N THR A 3 1.23 -13.21 -25.59
CA THR A 3 0.45 -12.17 -24.88
C THR A 3 -1.02 -12.16 -25.31
N LYS A 4 -1.30 -12.35 -26.60
CA LYS A 4 -2.67 -12.45 -27.14
C LYS A 4 -3.42 -13.65 -26.54
N ARG A 5 -2.72 -14.77 -26.31
CA ARG A 5 -3.29 -15.97 -25.70
C ARG A 5 -3.62 -15.74 -24.23
N ALA A 6 -2.74 -15.10 -23.47
CA ALA A 6 -3.00 -14.76 -22.07
C ALA A 6 -4.22 -13.84 -21.92
N VAL A 7 -4.33 -12.80 -22.76
CA VAL A 7 -5.50 -11.90 -22.78
C VAL A 7 -6.77 -12.66 -23.16
N HIS A 8 -6.70 -13.55 -24.15
CA HIS A 8 -7.85 -14.35 -24.56
C HIS A 8 -8.34 -15.28 -23.43
N LEU A 9 -7.43 -16.01 -22.78
CA LEU A 9 -7.75 -16.86 -21.63
C LEU A 9 -8.35 -16.05 -20.48
N TYR A 10 -7.85 -14.84 -20.26
CA TYR A 10 -8.38 -13.93 -19.25
C TYR A 10 -9.82 -13.52 -19.55
N ASN A 11 -10.11 -13.16 -20.80
CA ASN A 11 -11.47 -12.84 -21.22
C ASN A 11 -12.42 -14.04 -21.09
N LEU A 12 -11.96 -15.25 -21.39
CA LEU A 12 -12.75 -16.47 -21.21
C LEU A 12 -13.06 -16.74 -19.72
N ALA A 13 -12.07 -16.55 -18.85
CA ALA A 13 -12.25 -16.73 -17.42
C ALA A 13 -13.19 -15.67 -16.80
N LEU A 14 -13.22 -14.45 -17.35
CA LEU A 14 -14.12 -13.37 -16.93
C LEU A 14 -15.55 -13.54 -17.44
N TYR A 15 -15.74 -14.08 -18.65
CA TYR A 15 -17.06 -14.14 -19.29
C TYR A 15 -18.09 -14.91 -18.46
N ASN A 16 -17.70 -16.07 -17.91
CA ASN A 16 -18.54 -16.83 -16.99
C ASN A 16 -17.68 -17.53 -15.92
N PRO A 17 -17.42 -16.85 -14.80
CA PRO A 17 -16.45 -17.29 -13.80
C PRO A 17 -16.96 -18.45 -12.93
N LEU A 18 -18.27 -18.73 -12.95
CA LEU A 18 -18.88 -19.83 -12.19
C LEU A 18 -18.89 -21.15 -12.97
N ASN A 19 -18.61 -21.11 -14.27
CA ASN A 19 -18.46 -22.32 -15.07
C ASN A 19 -17.11 -22.98 -14.76
N ALA A 20 -17.14 -24.23 -14.29
CA ALA A 20 -15.94 -24.99 -13.93
C ALA A 20 -14.91 -25.03 -15.07
N ILE A 21 -15.35 -25.22 -16.31
CA ILE A 21 -14.46 -25.31 -17.48
C ILE A 21 -13.75 -23.97 -17.71
N LEU A 22 -14.49 -22.87 -17.65
CA LEU A 22 -13.94 -21.54 -17.90
C LEU A 22 -13.08 -21.03 -16.74
N SER A 23 -13.41 -21.44 -15.51
CA SER A 23 -12.63 -21.09 -14.32
C SER A 23 -11.22 -21.67 -14.36
N ASN A 24 -11.01 -22.84 -14.99
CA ASN A 24 -9.69 -23.42 -15.17
C ASN A 24 -8.76 -22.51 -15.99
N HIS A 25 -9.31 -21.66 -16.87
CA HIS A 25 -8.49 -20.71 -17.61
C HIS A 25 -7.81 -19.69 -16.69
N ALA A 26 -8.43 -19.33 -15.56
CA ALA A 26 -7.81 -18.46 -14.57
C ALA A 26 -6.51 -19.05 -14.01
N VAL A 27 -6.51 -20.37 -13.72
CA VAL A 27 -5.31 -21.09 -13.27
C VAL A 27 -4.26 -21.14 -14.37
N THR A 28 -4.66 -21.38 -15.63
CA THR A 28 -3.71 -21.43 -16.74
C THR A 28 -3.01 -20.09 -16.99
N ILE A 29 -3.70 -18.96 -16.75
CA ILE A 29 -3.10 -17.62 -16.88
C ILE A 29 -2.07 -17.41 -15.78
N ASP A 30 -2.37 -17.82 -14.55
CA ASP A 30 -1.44 -17.64 -13.43
C ASP A 30 -0.20 -18.52 -13.60
N ASN A 31 -0.34 -19.74 -14.11
CA ASN A 31 0.78 -20.59 -14.49
C ASN A 31 1.61 -19.96 -15.61
N PHE A 32 0.94 -19.46 -16.65
CA PHE A 32 1.61 -18.75 -17.75
C PHE A 32 2.35 -17.51 -17.26
N ALA A 33 1.76 -16.73 -16.36
CA ALA A 33 2.40 -15.56 -15.79
C ALA A 33 3.62 -15.95 -14.94
N TYR A 34 3.52 -17.02 -14.15
CA TYR A 34 4.62 -17.55 -13.37
C TYR A 34 5.79 -18.02 -14.25
N GLU A 35 5.51 -18.83 -15.28
CA GLU A 35 6.51 -19.34 -16.23
C GLU A 35 7.25 -18.22 -16.96
N ASN A 36 6.54 -17.13 -17.28
CA ASN A 36 7.11 -15.99 -18.00
C ASN A 36 7.64 -14.88 -17.07
N GLY A 37 7.64 -15.08 -15.75
CA GLY A 37 8.09 -14.09 -14.77
C GLY A 37 7.27 -12.79 -14.78
N ILE A 38 6.01 -12.85 -15.24
CA ILE A 38 5.09 -11.71 -15.29
C ILE A 38 4.47 -11.53 -13.90
N ASN A 39 4.73 -10.37 -13.29
CA ASN A 39 4.08 -10.01 -12.03
C ASN A 39 2.61 -9.67 -12.27
N MET A 40 1.71 -10.60 -11.92
CA MET A 40 0.28 -10.33 -11.95
C MET A 40 -0.11 -9.32 -10.87
N PRO A 41 -0.96 -8.33 -11.17
CA PRO A 41 -1.42 -7.38 -10.18
C PRO A 41 -2.21 -8.10 -9.08
N ALA A 42 -2.05 -7.63 -7.84
CA ALA A 42 -2.60 -8.26 -6.64
C ALA A 42 -4.12 -8.52 -6.65
N GLY A 43 -4.89 -7.91 -7.58
CA GLY A 43 -6.32 -8.11 -7.74
C GLY A 43 -6.73 -9.14 -8.80
N ILE A 44 -5.82 -9.55 -9.70
CA ILE A 44 -6.09 -10.53 -10.77
C ILE A 44 -5.50 -11.87 -10.33
N THR A 45 -6.13 -12.48 -9.33
CA THR A 45 -5.70 -13.79 -8.84
C THR A 45 -6.89 -14.72 -8.78
N HIS A 46 -6.68 -15.99 -9.06
CA HIS A 46 -7.68 -17.02 -8.80
C HIS A 46 -7.69 -17.43 -7.32
N CYS A 47 -8.77 -18.08 -6.91
CA CYS A 47 -8.85 -18.71 -5.62
C CYS A 47 -7.95 -19.95 -5.58
N SER A 48 -6.96 -19.96 -4.68
CA SER A 48 -6.05 -21.11 -4.52
C SER A 48 -6.74 -22.44 -4.20
N SER A 49 -7.96 -22.41 -3.66
CA SER A 49 -8.71 -23.62 -3.30
C SER A 49 -9.56 -24.17 -4.44
N CYS A 50 -10.23 -23.31 -5.22
CA CYS A 50 -11.20 -23.75 -6.24
C CYS A 50 -10.90 -23.29 -7.66
N GLY A 51 -9.81 -22.56 -7.90
CA GLY A 51 -9.42 -22.09 -9.24
C GLY A 51 -10.26 -20.95 -9.81
N ILE A 52 -11.34 -20.53 -9.14
CA ILE A 52 -12.23 -19.47 -9.64
C ILE A 52 -11.55 -18.12 -9.58
N MET A 53 -11.65 -17.35 -10.66
CA MET A 53 -11.14 -15.98 -10.73
C MET A 53 -11.82 -15.09 -9.68
N HIS A 54 -11.04 -14.32 -8.92
CA HIS A 54 -11.58 -13.36 -7.97
C HIS A 54 -12.09 -12.11 -8.68
N ILE A 55 -13.41 -11.95 -8.71
CA ILE A 55 -14.09 -10.75 -9.15
C ILE A 55 -14.75 -10.13 -7.91
N PRO A 56 -14.30 -8.93 -7.47
CA PRO A 56 -14.86 -8.28 -6.29
C PRO A 56 -16.37 -8.07 -6.43
N GLY A 57 -17.14 -8.48 -5.42
CA GLY A 57 -18.60 -8.35 -5.41
C GLY A 57 -19.36 -9.50 -6.08
N LEU A 58 -18.71 -10.32 -6.92
CA LEU A 58 -19.34 -11.46 -7.59
C LEU A 58 -18.86 -12.80 -7.05
N THR A 59 -17.57 -13.11 -7.25
CA THR A 59 -16.99 -14.40 -6.81
C THR A 59 -16.11 -14.23 -5.58
N SER A 60 -15.85 -13.00 -5.16
CA SER A 60 -15.02 -12.69 -3.99
C SER A 60 -15.54 -11.49 -3.22
N SER A 61 -15.38 -11.53 -1.89
CA SER A 61 -15.61 -10.40 -1.00
C SER A 61 -14.28 -9.92 -0.42
N SER A 62 -13.91 -8.68 -0.71
CA SER A 62 -12.72 -8.04 -0.14
C SER A 62 -13.11 -7.14 1.04
N ARG A 63 -12.48 -7.32 2.20
CA ARG A 63 -12.70 -6.50 3.40
C ARG A 63 -11.38 -6.15 4.06
N ILE A 64 -11.33 -4.99 4.69
CA ILE A 64 -10.21 -4.60 5.57
C ILE A 64 -10.59 -4.94 7.00
N THR A 65 -9.88 -5.87 7.61
CA THR A 65 -10.07 -6.26 9.00
C THR A 65 -9.07 -5.53 9.90
N TYR A 66 -9.55 -5.11 11.07
CA TYR A 66 -8.76 -4.39 12.06
C TYR A 66 -8.58 -5.30 13.28
N THR A 67 -7.47 -6.01 13.35
CA THR A 67 -7.17 -6.87 14.50
C THR A 67 -6.45 -6.06 15.57
N ARG A 68 -6.95 -6.15 16.81
CA ARG A 68 -6.25 -5.59 17.96
C ARG A 68 -5.06 -6.51 18.27
N LYS A 69 -3.85 -5.97 18.32
CA LYS A 69 -2.74 -6.72 18.94
C LYS A 69 -3.10 -6.93 20.41
N SER A 70 -2.94 -8.18 20.87
CA SER A 70 -3.03 -8.56 22.28
C SER A 70 -2.29 -7.55 23.16
N LYS A 71 -2.87 -7.21 24.31
CA LYS A 71 -2.37 -6.23 25.27
C LYS A 71 -1.04 -6.72 25.88
N GLU A 72 0.08 -6.46 25.23
CA GLU A 72 1.33 -6.29 25.98
C GLU A 72 1.26 -4.94 26.70
N LYS A 73 1.38 -5.01 28.02
CA LYS A 73 0.97 -3.99 29.02
C LYS A 73 1.64 -2.61 28.92
N SER A 74 2.47 -2.31 27.91
CA SER A 74 3.35 -1.14 27.93
C SER A 74 3.42 -0.28 26.65
N LYS A 75 2.63 -0.57 25.60
CA LYS A 75 2.63 0.25 24.37
C LYS A 75 1.22 0.58 23.89
N PRO A 76 0.99 1.77 23.29
CA PRO A 76 -0.30 2.10 22.69
C PRO A 76 -0.66 1.01 21.68
N SER A 77 -1.85 0.41 21.83
CA SER A 77 -2.30 -0.74 21.05
C SER A 77 -2.39 -0.37 19.56
N PHE A 78 -1.36 -0.70 18.79
CA PHE A 78 -1.40 -0.50 17.34
C PHE A 78 -2.34 -1.55 16.73
N ARG A 79 -3.47 -1.09 16.16
CA ARG A 79 -4.39 -1.97 15.40
C ARG A 79 -3.69 -2.41 14.11
N ARG A 80 -3.53 -3.72 13.91
CA ARG A 80 -3.00 -4.23 12.63
C ARG A 80 -4.15 -4.23 11.63
N ARG A 81 -3.92 -3.59 10.48
CA ARG A 81 -4.84 -3.65 9.34
C ARG A 81 -4.45 -4.84 8.49
N GLN A 82 -5.41 -5.69 8.16
CA GLN A 82 -5.21 -6.83 7.27
C GLN A 82 -6.25 -6.74 6.16
N TYR A 83 -5.82 -6.98 4.92
CA TYR A 83 -6.73 -7.11 3.80
C TYR A 83 -7.11 -8.58 3.70
N GLN A 84 -8.41 -8.85 3.67
CA GLN A 84 -8.95 -10.19 3.60
C GLN A 84 -9.81 -10.32 2.35
N VAL A 85 -9.47 -11.28 1.50
CA VAL A 85 -10.29 -11.72 0.37
C VAL A 85 -10.93 -13.04 0.75
N THR A 86 -12.24 -13.13 0.63
CA THR A 86 -13.01 -14.36 0.88
C THR A 86 -13.63 -14.81 -0.44
N CYS A 87 -13.39 -16.06 -0.85
CA CYS A 87 -14.10 -16.62 -2.00
C CYS A 87 -15.57 -16.84 -1.62
N LEU A 88 -16.50 -16.43 -2.48
CA LEU A 88 -17.93 -16.62 -2.24
C LEU A 88 -18.41 -18.02 -2.66
N VAL A 89 -17.60 -18.76 -3.42
CA VAL A 89 -17.95 -20.12 -3.90
C VAL A 89 -17.49 -21.19 -2.92
N CYS A 90 -16.22 -21.17 -2.51
CA CYS A 90 -15.65 -22.19 -1.60
C CYS A 90 -15.38 -21.68 -0.18
N HIS A 91 -15.68 -20.41 0.11
CA HIS A 91 -15.49 -19.77 1.42
C HIS A 91 -14.05 -19.75 1.96
N SER A 92 -13.06 -20.08 1.14
CA SER A 92 -11.65 -19.94 1.51
C SER A 92 -11.29 -18.46 1.72
N LYS A 93 -10.39 -18.22 2.67
CA LYS A 93 -9.99 -16.87 3.09
C LYS A 93 -8.51 -16.68 2.81
N ILE A 94 -8.19 -15.66 2.04
CA ILE A 94 -6.83 -15.22 1.76
C ILE A 94 -6.60 -13.94 2.55
N THR A 95 -5.68 -13.97 3.50
CA THR A 95 -5.32 -12.78 4.30
C THR A 95 -3.97 -12.26 3.86
N ARG A 96 -3.91 -10.97 3.54
CA ARG A 96 -2.67 -10.26 3.16
C ARG A 96 -2.39 -9.18 4.19
N ALA A 97 -1.21 -9.26 4.80
CA ALA A 97 -0.82 -8.38 5.89
C ALA A 97 -0.19 -7.06 5.44
N ASP A 98 0.14 -6.90 4.15
CA ASP A 98 1.12 -5.89 3.70
C ASP A 98 0.58 -4.75 2.81
N LEU A 99 -0.73 -4.62 2.64
CA LEU A 99 -1.28 -3.67 1.67
C LEU A 99 -1.28 -2.19 2.11
N LEU A 100 -0.86 -1.88 3.35
CA LEU A 100 -0.82 -0.52 3.90
C LEU A 100 0.41 -0.28 4.78
N ASN A 101 1.53 -0.96 4.52
CA ASN A 101 2.79 -0.48 5.07
C ASN A 101 3.02 0.91 4.45
N LYS A 102 2.83 1.95 5.28
CA LYS A 102 3.25 3.33 5.01
C LYS A 102 4.51 3.25 4.16
N LYS A 103 4.54 3.93 3.01
CA LYS A 103 5.73 4.13 2.17
C LYS A 103 6.95 4.00 3.08
N ARG A 104 7.65 2.85 3.04
CA ARG A 104 8.95 2.79 3.72
C ARG A 104 9.68 3.95 3.08
N ALA A 105 10.11 4.92 3.89
CA ALA A 105 11.04 5.91 3.40
C ALA A 105 12.12 5.09 2.67
N VAL A 106 12.28 5.33 1.38
CA VAL A 106 13.42 4.79 0.66
C VAL A 106 14.59 5.41 1.39
N ASP A 107 15.24 4.64 2.26
CA ASP A 107 16.44 5.09 2.93
C ASP A 107 17.44 5.34 1.81
N ALA A 108 17.66 6.62 1.51
CA ALA A 108 18.74 7.05 0.63
C ALA A 108 20.03 6.39 1.14
N PRO A 109 20.93 5.93 0.25
CA PRO A 109 22.10 5.17 0.66
C PRO A 109 22.91 5.99 1.66
N THR A 110 22.88 5.57 2.92
CA THR A 110 23.65 6.22 3.98
C THR A 110 25.11 5.93 3.74
N ALA A 111 25.82 6.93 3.21
CA ALA A 111 27.27 6.97 3.29
C ALA A 111 27.67 6.89 4.77
N ARG A 112 28.40 5.83 5.11
CA ARG A 112 28.98 5.63 6.44
C ARG A 112 29.84 6.85 6.79
N THR A 113 29.46 7.59 7.82
CA THR A 113 30.42 8.40 8.58
C THR A 113 30.16 8.21 10.07
N ASP A 114 31.18 7.65 10.71
CA ASP A 114 31.32 7.45 12.13
C ASP A 114 31.29 8.77 12.93
N LYS A 115 30.66 8.69 14.11
CA LYS A 115 30.99 9.38 15.36
C LYS A 115 30.87 10.92 15.46
N LYS A 116 30.22 11.33 16.57
CA LYS A 116 30.26 12.63 17.31
C LYS A 116 29.46 13.82 16.74
N ARG A 117 28.33 14.16 17.40
CA ARG A 117 28.19 15.37 18.25
C ARG A 117 26.73 15.62 18.68
N LYS A 118 26.48 15.51 19.99
CA LYS A 118 25.41 16.24 20.68
C LYS A 118 25.73 17.75 20.61
N LYS A 119 25.00 18.52 19.79
CA LYS A 119 24.68 19.97 19.95
C LYS A 119 24.13 20.53 18.63
N LYS A 120 22.81 20.41 18.42
CA LYS A 120 22.06 21.19 17.40
C LYS A 120 20.66 21.53 17.92
N ARG A 121 20.57 22.11 19.11
CA ARG A 121 19.29 22.58 19.70
C ARG A 121 19.25 24.08 19.97
N SER A 122 20.29 24.83 19.64
CA SER A 122 20.39 26.27 19.93
C SER A 122 20.13 27.20 18.74
N GLU A 123 20.24 26.74 17.48
CA GLU A 123 20.08 27.62 16.30
C GLU A 123 18.62 27.98 15.99
N LEU A 124 17.67 27.06 16.22
CA LEU A 124 16.25 27.32 15.95
C LEU A 124 15.61 28.23 16.99
N ALA A 125 16.05 28.14 18.25
CA ALA A 125 15.57 29.02 19.31
C ALA A 125 16.12 30.44 19.16
N SER A 126 17.37 30.61 18.71
CA SER A 126 17.94 31.93 18.44
C SER A 126 17.29 32.61 17.23
N MET A 127 16.93 31.86 16.18
CA MET A 127 16.24 32.44 15.00
C MET A 127 14.78 32.83 15.27
N LEU A 128 14.10 32.17 16.21
CA LEU A 128 12.75 32.57 16.62
C LEU A 128 12.77 33.80 17.53
N ALA A 129 13.81 33.98 18.35
CA ALA A 129 13.98 35.17 19.17
C ALA A 129 14.28 36.42 18.32
N SER A 130 15.19 36.31 17.34
CA SER A 130 15.52 37.42 16.44
C SER A 130 14.35 37.88 15.56
N LYS A 131 13.44 36.96 15.19
CA LYS A 131 12.24 37.30 14.43
C LYS A 131 11.20 38.05 15.27
N LYS A 132 11.10 37.72 16.56
CA LYS A 132 10.17 38.37 17.50
C LYS A 132 10.60 39.80 17.88
N GLU A 133 11.89 40.10 17.81
CA GLU A 133 12.44 41.46 18.01
C GLU A 133 12.34 42.34 16.75
N GLN A 134 12.18 41.77 15.55
CA GLN A 134 11.91 42.54 14.33
C GLN A 134 10.47 43.05 14.26
N ASP A 135 9.50 42.32 14.81
CA ASP A 135 8.09 42.74 14.81
C ASP A 135 7.79 43.90 15.80
N THR A 136 8.71 44.21 16.74
CA THR A 136 8.51 45.29 17.72
C THR A 136 9.11 46.63 17.29
N LYS A 137 9.92 46.69 16.23
CA LYS A 137 10.44 47.94 15.67
C LYS A 137 9.62 48.33 14.45
N LYS A 138 8.67 49.24 14.68
CA LYS A 138 7.85 50.03 13.75
C LYS A 138 7.51 49.33 12.42
N PRO A 139 6.23 48.95 12.16
CA PRO A 139 5.84 48.53 10.82
C PRO A 139 6.13 49.67 9.84
N LEU A 140 6.88 49.39 8.77
CA LEU A 140 7.06 50.33 7.66
C LEU A 140 5.68 50.75 7.15
N SER A 141 5.34 52.02 7.32
CA SER A 141 4.14 52.62 6.76
C SER A 141 4.28 52.65 5.24
N LEU A 142 3.49 51.83 4.56
CA LEU A 142 3.32 51.79 3.09
C LEU A 142 3.02 53.17 2.46
N PHE A 143 2.59 54.15 3.26
CA PHE A 143 2.28 55.51 2.81
C PHE A 143 3.50 56.39 2.52
N GLU A 144 4.71 56.05 3.01
CA GLU A 144 5.92 56.84 2.70
C GLU A 144 6.55 56.49 1.35
N PHE A 145 6.08 55.43 0.67
CA PHE A 145 6.65 54.97 -0.61
C PHE A 145 5.90 55.47 -1.85
N MET A 146 4.84 56.28 -1.68
CA MET A 146 3.97 56.77 -2.77
C MET A 146 4.05 58.29 -3.00
N GLN A 147 5.02 59.00 -2.41
CA GLN A 147 5.34 60.38 -2.79
C GLN A 147 6.49 60.44 -3.79
#